data_AF-A0A316MD90-F1
#
_entry.id   AF-A0A316MD90-F1
#
_cell.length_a   1.000
_cell.length_b   1.000
_cell.length_c   1.000
_cell.angle_alpha   90.00
_cell.angle_beta   90.00
_cell.angle_gamma   90.00
#
_symmetry.space_group_name_H-M   'P 1'
#
loop_
_entity.id
_entity.type
_entity.pdbx_description
1 polymer ?
#
loop_
_entity_poly.entity_id
_entity_poly.type
_entity_poly.pdbx_seq_one_letter_code
_entity_poly.pdbx_strand_id
1 'polypeptide(L)'
;MKITVSTSSVPMMIENLKELKAGILTKEKLHKTLLHKDYQVEFARYNQEGMPLSMIPMEEYEEYLLNCLNLEEDQVENPRLRMRHKELVEFINSIESFNINVLDKLNANPKVLQVVESNLKNGLDDRGFNSLKELNIISTIGIGNSFGYPYENFIHFDAMRMQKFISDEDSLIAFISHETHHVLMNNIFSEIKFESPLDYFITSFSFEGLAVKFNNNATGTLSKVMYPDRNVNVALDGDTWDFLEDDFEFMMKHLKNDIKRIKDENISMEDVQNFLNEYWMTPNAISEATGKTMNILHYRLYYMGNEIFGTLYDYYGKEELFKIIRNPSSIIEKFNAVTDEKYHLL
;
A
#
# COMPACT_ATOMS: atom_id res chain seq x y z
N MET A 1 18.11 10.21 5.62
CA MET A 1 17.42 10.55 4.35
C MET A 1 16.76 11.91 4.51
N LYS A 2 16.74 12.78 3.49
CA LYS A 2 16.01 14.07 3.58
C LYS A 2 14.54 13.83 3.22
N ILE A 3 13.61 14.17 4.10
CA ILE A 3 12.17 14.08 3.80
C ILE A 3 11.60 15.49 3.62
N THR A 4 10.89 15.72 2.53
CA THR A 4 10.15 16.96 2.24
C THR A 4 8.66 16.64 2.14
N VAL A 5 7.82 17.63 2.42
CA VAL A 5 6.36 17.50 2.35
C VAL A 5 5.80 18.66 1.53
N SER A 6 4.90 18.36 0.60
CA SER A 6 4.14 19.33 -0.19
C SER A 6 2.66 19.00 -0.16
N THR A 7 1.85 19.93 0.33
CA THR A 7 0.38 19.83 0.30
C THR A 7 -0.25 21.07 -0.31
N SER A 8 0.55 21.93 -0.95
CA SER A 8 0.11 23.26 -1.39
C SER A 8 -0.87 23.22 -2.56
N SER A 9 -0.90 22.12 -3.32
CA SER A 9 -1.88 21.90 -4.38
C SER A 9 -3.29 21.59 -3.86
N VAL A 10 -3.42 21.05 -2.65
CA VAL A 10 -4.74 20.66 -2.11
C VAL A 10 -5.64 21.87 -1.85
N PRO A 11 -5.24 22.93 -1.11
CA PRO A 11 -6.07 24.11 -0.93
C PRO A 11 -6.55 24.71 -2.26
N MET A 12 -5.66 24.76 -3.27
CA MET A 12 -5.98 25.27 -4.60
C MET A 12 -7.08 24.43 -5.27
N MET A 13 -6.96 23.10 -5.23
CA MET A 13 -7.98 22.23 -5.81
C MET A 13 -9.29 22.29 -5.03
N ILE A 14 -9.27 22.35 -3.69
CA ILE A 14 -10.48 22.51 -2.88
C ILE A 14 -11.24 23.78 -3.27
N GLU A 15 -10.54 24.90 -3.53
CA GLU A 15 -11.15 26.13 -4.03
C GLU A 15 -11.82 25.89 -5.40
N ASN A 16 -11.13 25.22 -6.33
CA ASN A 16 -11.70 24.88 -7.63
C ASN A 16 -12.95 23.99 -7.50
N LEU A 17 -12.95 22.98 -6.62
CA LEU A 17 -14.09 22.09 -6.43
C LEU A 17 -15.30 22.82 -5.82
N LYS A 18 -15.07 23.79 -4.93
CA LYS A 18 -16.14 24.67 -4.42
C LYS A 18 -16.73 25.53 -5.53
N GLU A 19 -15.90 26.06 -6.42
CA GLU A 19 -16.34 26.84 -7.57
C GLU A 19 -17.03 25.99 -8.64
N LEU A 20 -16.59 24.74 -8.82
CA LEU A 20 -17.22 23.76 -9.69
C LEU A 20 -18.65 23.50 -9.20
N LYS A 21 -18.80 23.22 -7.90
CA LYS A 21 -20.12 23.05 -7.26
C LYS A 21 -21.02 24.28 -7.40
N ALA A 22 -20.44 25.48 -7.37
CA ALA A 22 -21.17 26.73 -7.56
C ALA A 22 -21.42 27.09 -9.05
N GLY A 23 -20.91 26.30 -10.00
CA GLY A 23 -21.07 26.54 -11.43
C GLY A 23 -20.26 27.73 -11.98
N ILE A 24 -19.18 28.13 -11.29
CA ILE A 24 -18.37 29.31 -11.64
C ILE A 24 -16.90 28.99 -11.95
N LEU A 25 -16.47 27.73 -11.81
CA LEU A 25 -15.10 27.32 -12.13
C LEU A 25 -14.81 27.51 -13.62
N THR A 26 -13.70 28.16 -13.94
CA THR A 26 -13.23 28.31 -15.32
C THR A 26 -12.16 27.28 -15.65
N LYS A 27 -12.08 26.91 -16.94
CA LYS A 27 -11.02 26.04 -17.47
C LYS A 27 -9.63 26.57 -17.14
N GLU A 28 -9.38 27.86 -17.33
CA GLU A 28 -8.09 28.50 -17.04
C GLU A 28 -7.66 28.34 -15.58
N LYS A 29 -8.60 28.50 -14.63
CA LYS A 29 -8.30 28.37 -13.20
C LYS A 29 -7.98 26.94 -12.81
N LEU A 30 -8.74 25.98 -13.34
CA LEU A 30 -8.44 24.56 -13.16
C LEU A 30 -7.08 24.22 -13.76
N HIS A 31 -6.82 24.62 -15.00
CA HIS A 31 -5.55 24.41 -15.69
C HIS A 31 -4.35 24.87 -14.85
N LYS A 32 -4.42 26.10 -14.33
CA LYS A 32 -3.37 26.67 -13.47
C LYS A 32 -3.09 25.81 -12.23
N THR A 33 -4.12 25.18 -11.68
CA THR A 33 -3.96 24.29 -10.53
C THR A 33 -3.33 22.96 -10.93
N LEU A 34 -3.72 22.39 -12.08
CA LEU A 34 -3.16 21.15 -12.62
C LEU A 34 -1.69 21.29 -13.06
N LEU A 35 -1.24 22.51 -13.36
CA LEU A 35 0.18 22.82 -13.60
C LEU A 35 1.04 22.86 -12.33
N HIS A 36 0.45 22.72 -11.13
CA HIS A 36 1.22 22.61 -9.89
C HIS A 36 2.11 21.35 -9.91
N LYS A 37 3.32 21.45 -9.33
CA LYS A 37 4.31 20.37 -9.35
C LYS A 37 3.78 19.04 -8.81
N ASP A 38 3.01 19.06 -7.72
CA ASP A 38 2.38 17.87 -7.15
C ASP A 38 1.51 17.12 -8.19
N TYR A 39 0.67 17.83 -8.96
CA TYR A 39 -0.14 17.23 -10.02
C TYR A 39 0.70 16.78 -11.22
N GLN A 40 1.78 17.49 -11.57
CA GLN A 40 2.69 17.05 -12.63
C GLN A 40 3.31 15.68 -12.32
N VAL A 41 3.70 15.44 -11.06
CA VAL A 41 4.19 14.13 -10.60
C VAL A 41 3.10 13.08 -10.71
N GLU A 42 1.88 13.40 -10.29
CA GLU A 42 0.75 12.48 -10.37
C GLU A 42 0.42 12.12 -11.82
N PHE A 43 0.31 13.09 -12.72
CA PHE A 43 0.11 12.85 -14.15
C PHE A 43 1.26 12.01 -14.75
N ALA A 44 2.52 12.29 -14.41
CA ALA A 44 3.65 11.49 -14.90
C ALA A 44 3.51 10.00 -14.53
N ARG A 45 3.10 9.72 -13.29
CA ARG A 45 2.84 8.36 -12.80
C ARG A 45 1.67 7.68 -13.51
N TYR A 46 0.52 8.36 -13.61
CA TYR A 46 -0.68 7.77 -14.24
C TYR A 46 -0.53 7.58 -15.76
N ASN A 47 0.42 8.28 -16.39
CA ASN A 47 0.72 8.18 -17.82
C ASN A 47 1.99 7.34 -18.12
N GLN A 48 2.54 6.63 -17.13
CA GLN A 48 3.68 5.73 -17.36
C GLN A 48 3.26 4.50 -18.20
N GLU A 49 4.09 4.15 -19.19
CA GLU A 49 3.91 2.94 -19.99
C GLU A 49 4.00 1.66 -19.13
N GLY A 50 3.20 0.65 -19.46
CA GLY A 50 3.24 -0.67 -18.82
C GLY A 50 2.36 -0.83 -17.57
N MET A 51 1.68 0.22 -17.10
CA MET A 51 0.68 0.08 -16.03
C MET A 51 -0.64 -0.52 -16.57
N PRO A 52 -1.32 -1.44 -15.85
CA PRO A 52 -2.49 -2.18 -16.35
C PRO A 52 -3.67 -1.33 -16.82
N LEU A 53 -3.73 -0.08 -16.37
CA LEU A 53 -4.76 0.91 -16.69
C LEU A 53 -4.09 2.29 -16.84
N SER A 54 -3.11 2.49 -17.72
CA SER A 54 -2.47 3.81 -17.87
C SER A 54 -3.36 4.83 -18.61
N MET A 55 -2.89 6.07 -18.69
CA MET A 55 -3.41 7.17 -19.52
C MET A 55 -4.55 7.96 -18.90
N ILE A 56 -4.19 8.97 -18.10
CA ILE A 56 -5.07 10.09 -17.75
C ILE A 56 -4.35 11.37 -18.22
N PRO A 57 -4.48 11.77 -19.49
CA PRO A 57 -3.97 13.06 -19.96
C PRO A 57 -4.56 14.20 -19.14
N MET A 58 -3.79 15.28 -18.97
CA MET A 58 -4.23 16.44 -18.20
C MET A 58 -5.47 17.09 -18.83
N GLU A 59 -5.51 17.19 -20.15
CA GLU A 59 -6.61 17.77 -20.91
C GLU A 59 -7.90 16.95 -20.74
N GLU A 60 -7.78 15.63 -20.71
CA GLU A 60 -8.91 14.71 -20.50
C GLU A 60 -9.43 14.82 -19.07
N TYR A 61 -8.55 14.87 -18.07
CA TYR A 61 -8.95 15.08 -16.68
C TYR A 61 -9.62 16.44 -16.47
N GLU A 62 -9.10 17.49 -17.11
CA GLU A 62 -9.65 18.83 -17.04
C GLU A 62 -11.08 18.89 -17.63
N GLU A 63 -11.28 18.31 -18.81
CA GLU A 63 -12.61 18.19 -19.43
C GLU A 63 -13.56 17.36 -18.56
N TYR A 64 -13.09 16.23 -18.06
CA TYR A 64 -13.87 15.39 -17.15
C TYR A 64 -14.29 16.16 -15.89
N LEU A 65 -13.36 16.82 -15.19
CA LEU A 65 -13.65 17.45 -13.91
C LEU A 65 -14.64 18.61 -14.06
N LEU A 66 -14.54 19.39 -15.14
CA LEU A 66 -15.50 20.47 -15.44
C LEU A 66 -16.93 19.96 -15.69
N ASN A 67 -17.08 18.69 -16.09
CA ASN A 67 -18.37 18.10 -16.43
C ASN A 67 -18.86 17.04 -15.44
N CYS A 68 -18.02 16.58 -14.48
CA CYS A 68 -18.28 15.39 -13.68
C CYS A 68 -19.59 15.41 -12.88
N LEU A 69 -20.10 16.58 -12.46
CA LEU A 69 -21.38 16.68 -11.75
C LEU A 69 -22.61 16.45 -12.64
N ASN A 70 -22.44 16.45 -13.97
CA ASN A 70 -23.49 16.24 -14.97
C ASN A 70 -23.33 14.90 -15.70
N LEU A 71 -22.35 14.09 -15.31
CA LEU A 71 -22.10 12.78 -15.89
C LEU A 71 -22.61 11.69 -14.94
N GLU A 72 -23.20 10.66 -15.51
CA GLU A 72 -23.36 9.37 -14.84
C GLU A 72 -22.08 8.53 -14.99
N GLU A 73 -21.87 7.55 -14.11
CA GLU A 73 -20.64 6.74 -14.08
C GLU A 73 -20.37 6.03 -15.43
N ASP A 74 -21.40 5.51 -16.08
CA ASP A 74 -21.28 4.82 -17.37
C ASP A 74 -20.95 5.75 -18.55
N GLN A 75 -21.12 7.07 -18.38
CA GLN A 75 -20.76 8.09 -19.37
C GLN A 75 -19.28 8.51 -19.30
N VAL A 76 -18.56 8.10 -18.25
CA VAL A 76 -17.13 8.39 -18.12
C VAL A 76 -16.32 7.40 -18.95
N GLU A 77 -15.76 7.85 -20.07
CA GLU A 77 -15.06 6.98 -21.02
C GLU A 77 -13.79 6.36 -20.42
N ASN A 78 -12.99 7.17 -19.71
CA ASN A 78 -11.76 6.71 -19.08
C ASN A 78 -12.04 5.73 -17.93
N PRO A 79 -11.53 4.49 -17.98
CA PRO A 79 -11.78 3.52 -16.92
C PRO A 79 -11.31 3.96 -15.52
N ARG A 80 -10.18 4.68 -15.41
CA ARG A 80 -9.68 5.15 -14.11
C ARG A 80 -10.53 6.29 -13.55
N LEU A 81 -10.92 7.23 -14.40
CA LEU A 81 -11.82 8.31 -13.98
C LEU A 81 -13.19 7.75 -13.61
N ARG A 82 -13.68 6.74 -14.35
CA ARG A 82 -14.91 6.01 -14.04
C ARG A 82 -14.86 5.39 -12.64
N MET A 83 -13.80 4.63 -12.34
CA MET A 83 -13.61 4.03 -11.00
C MET A 83 -13.59 5.06 -9.87
N ARG A 84 -13.15 6.30 -10.16
CA ARG A 84 -13.06 7.39 -9.20
C ARG A 84 -14.33 8.25 -9.14
N HIS A 85 -15.20 8.14 -10.14
CA HIS A 85 -16.27 9.09 -10.40
C HIS A 85 -17.21 9.29 -9.21
N LYS A 86 -17.79 8.19 -8.73
CA LYS A 86 -18.72 8.21 -7.60
C LYS A 86 -18.10 8.86 -6.35
N GLU A 87 -16.90 8.43 -5.99
CA GLU A 87 -16.19 8.92 -4.80
C GLU A 87 -15.89 10.43 -4.91
N LEU A 88 -15.49 10.90 -6.09
CA LEU A 88 -15.19 12.30 -6.35
C LEU A 88 -16.46 13.16 -6.33
N VAL A 89 -17.55 12.71 -6.97
CA VAL A 89 -18.83 13.44 -6.98
C VAL A 89 -19.40 13.55 -5.56
N GLU A 90 -19.38 12.47 -4.78
CA GLU A 90 -19.78 12.47 -3.37
C GLU A 90 -18.94 13.45 -2.55
N PHE A 91 -17.64 13.50 -2.81
CA PHE A 91 -16.74 14.44 -2.16
C PHE A 91 -17.02 15.90 -2.54
N ILE A 92 -17.20 16.22 -3.82
CA ILE A 92 -17.55 17.57 -4.26
C ILE A 92 -18.87 18.02 -3.62
N ASN A 93 -19.86 17.13 -3.56
CA ASN A 93 -21.14 17.42 -2.93
C ASN A 93 -21.05 17.67 -1.42
N SER A 94 -20.00 17.16 -0.76
CA SER A 94 -19.75 17.31 0.68
C SER A 94 -18.51 18.17 1.01
N ILE A 95 -17.99 18.93 0.04
CA ILE A 95 -16.70 19.63 0.11
C ILE A 95 -16.57 20.61 1.29
N GLU A 96 -17.68 21.14 1.81
CA GLU A 96 -17.70 22.04 2.97
C GLU A 96 -17.35 21.31 4.28
N SER A 97 -17.49 19.99 4.32
CA SER A 97 -17.08 19.14 5.46
C SER A 97 -15.62 18.69 5.39
N PHE A 98 -14.91 19.03 4.31
CA PHE A 98 -13.51 18.68 4.16
C PHE A 98 -12.65 19.41 5.20
N ASN A 99 -11.96 18.65 6.04
CA ASN A 99 -11.10 19.20 7.08
C ASN A 99 -9.67 19.26 6.59
N ILE A 100 -9.26 20.42 6.06
CA ILE A 100 -7.92 20.62 5.53
C ILE A 100 -6.80 20.43 6.57
N ASN A 101 -7.11 20.57 7.86
CA ASN A 101 -6.13 20.44 8.94
C ASN A 101 -5.60 18.99 9.07
N VAL A 102 -6.22 18.00 8.41
CA VAL A 102 -5.61 16.66 8.31
C VAL A 102 -4.24 16.70 7.62
N LEU A 103 -4.03 17.66 6.71
CA LEU A 103 -2.78 17.88 6.00
C LEU A 103 -1.76 18.63 6.85
N ASP A 104 -2.19 19.41 7.84
CA ASP A 104 -1.27 20.06 8.78
C ASP A 104 -0.50 19.04 9.61
N LYS A 105 -1.09 17.85 9.86
CA LYS A 105 -0.38 16.75 10.51
C LYS A 105 0.86 16.29 9.71
N LEU A 106 0.84 16.40 8.38
CA LEU A 106 1.99 16.11 7.51
C LEU A 106 3.05 17.22 7.56
N ASN A 107 2.63 18.48 7.58
CA ASN A 107 3.54 19.63 7.47
C ASN A 107 4.13 20.10 8.82
N ALA A 108 3.42 19.89 9.93
CA ALA A 108 3.67 20.66 11.15
C ALA A 108 4.54 19.95 12.21
N ASN A 109 4.86 18.66 12.04
CA ASN A 109 5.51 17.90 13.12
C ASN A 109 6.81 17.19 12.67
N PRO A 110 7.99 17.80 12.88
CA PRO A 110 9.28 17.15 12.63
C PRO A 110 9.46 15.80 13.35
N LYS A 111 8.74 15.57 14.46
CA LYS A 111 8.78 14.28 15.17
C LYS A 111 8.12 13.17 14.35
N VAL A 112 7.04 13.45 13.62
CA VAL A 112 6.39 12.46 12.73
C VAL A 112 7.39 11.96 11.71
N LEU A 113 8.10 12.87 11.03
CA LEU A 113 9.10 12.52 10.02
C LEU A 113 10.30 11.77 10.63
N GLN A 114 10.70 12.09 11.85
CA GLN A 114 11.75 11.34 12.57
C GLN A 114 11.31 9.91 12.91
N VAL A 115 10.04 9.72 13.32
CA VAL A 115 9.51 8.37 13.58
C VAL A 115 9.39 7.59 12.29
N VAL A 116 8.92 8.20 11.20
CA VAL A 116 8.91 7.59 9.86
C VAL A 116 10.32 7.14 9.46
N GLU A 117 11.32 8.02 9.55
CA GLU A 117 12.70 7.67 9.24
C GLU A 117 13.22 6.52 10.14
N SER A 118 12.88 6.54 11.43
CA SER A 118 13.23 5.47 12.36
C SER A 118 12.58 4.14 11.99
N ASN A 119 11.30 4.14 11.63
CA ASN A 119 10.58 2.93 11.22
C ASN A 119 11.22 2.34 9.97
N LEU A 120 11.48 3.15 8.95
CA LEU A 120 12.14 2.73 7.72
C LEU A 120 13.55 2.18 7.96
N LYS A 121 14.35 2.84 8.81
CA LYS A 121 15.68 2.36 9.17
C LYS A 121 15.65 1.00 9.87
N ASN A 122 14.60 0.73 10.64
CA ASN A 122 14.45 -0.54 11.33
C ASN A 122 13.81 -1.62 10.46
N GLY A 123 12.99 -1.23 9.48
CA GLY A 123 12.32 -2.13 8.56
C GLY A 123 13.13 -2.49 7.31
N LEU A 124 14.29 -1.88 7.10
CA LEU A 124 15.15 -2.11 5.93
C LEU A 124 16.60 -2.37 6.35
N ASP A 125 17.35 -3.10 5.53
CA ASP A 125 18.80 -3.16 5.69
C ASP A 125 19.47 -1.84 5.28
N ASP A 126 20.72 -1.66 5.69
CA ASP A 126 21.43 -0.39 5.46
C ASP A 126 21.56 -0.06 3.97
N ARG A 127 21.60 -1.07 3.09
CA ARG A 127 21.62 -0.86 1.64
C ARG A 127 20.29 -0.32 1.14
N GLY A 128 19.17 -0.95 1.52
CA GLY A 128 17.82 -0.50 1.17
C GLY A 128 17.54 0.89 1.70
N PHE A 129 17.82 1.15 2.99
CA PHE A 129 17.59 2.46 3.60
C PHE A 129 18.42 3.58 2.97
N ASN A 130 19.70 3.32 2.65
CA ASN A 130 20.59 4.34 2.07
C ASN A 130 20.46 4.46 0.54
N SER A 131 19.61 3.64 -0.10
CA SER A 131 19.37 3.72 -1.55
C SER A 131 18.70 5.02 -1.98
N LEU A 132 17.97 5.67 -1.06
CA LEU A 132 17.25 6.92 -1.31
C LEU A 132 17.83 8.07 -0.48
N LYS A 133 18.30 9.12 -1.16
CA LYS A 133 18.86 10.32 -0.50
C LYS A 133 17.77 11.29 -0.05
N GLU A 134 16.71 11.41 -0.84
CA GLU A 134 15.61 12.34 -0.63
C GLU A 134 14.28 11.64 -0.92
N LEU A 135 13.30 11.87 -0.05
CA LEU A 135 11.92 11.41 -0.18
C LEU A 135 11.00 12.63 -0.20
N ASN A 136 10.14 12.73 -1.20
CA ASN A 136 9.18 13.81 -1.33
C ASN A 136 7.77 13.27 -1.09
N ILE A 137 7.16 13.65 0.04
CA ILE A 137 5.76 13.34 0.31
C ILE A 137 4.92 14.44 -0.31
N ILE A 138 4.00 14.07 -1.21
CA ILE A 138 3.08 14.99 -1.85
C ILE A 138 1.64 14.59 -1.56
N SER A 139 0.73 15.55 -1.55
CA SER A 139 -0.69 15.28 -1.47
C SER A 139 -1.46 16.13 -2.46
N THR A 140 -2.45 15.52 -3.11
CA THR A 140 -3.40 16.16 -4.03
C THR A 140 -4.82 15.69 -3.72
N ILE A 141 -5.83 16.27 -4.38
CA ILE A 141 -7.11 15.55 -4.55
C ILE A 141 -6.89 14.57 -5.70
N GLY A 142 -6.72 13.29 -5.37
CA GLY A 142 -6.16 12.31 -6.31
C GLY A 142 -6.97 12.19 -7.60
N ILE A 143 -6.26 12.13 -8.73
CA ILE A 143 -6.87 12.03 -10.07
C ILE A 143 -7.28 10.59 -10.43
N GLY A 144 -6.81 9.61 -9.65
CA GLY A 144 -7.12 8.20 -9.84
C GLY A 144 -7.48 7.46 -8.56
N ASN A 145 -7.39 6.14 -8.61
CA ASN A 145 -7.97 5.24 -7.61
C ASN A 145 -6.99 4.81 -6.50
N SER A 146 -5.75 5.30 -6.47
CA SER A 146 -4.77 4.96 -5.43
C SER A 146 -4.95 5.83 -4.18
N PHE A 147 -4.87 5.24 -2.99
CA PHE A 147 -4.87 5.99 -1.72
C PHE A 147 -3.50 6.64 -1.48
N GLY A 148 -2.45 5.83 -1.52
CA GLY A 148 -1.07 6.27 -1.58
C GLY A 148 -0.35 5.52 -2.69
N TYR A 149 0.72 6.09 -3.22
CA TYR A 149 1.57 5.36 -4.16
C TYR A 149 3.00 5.88 -4.22
N PRO A 150 3.96 4.99 -4.50
CA PRO A 150 5.33 5.36 -4.82
C PRO A 150 5.49 5.74 -6.30
N TYR A 151 6.31 6.75 -6.59
CA TYR A 151 6.78 7.08 -7.93
C TYR A 151 8.14 7.79 -7.86
N GLU A 152 9.18 7.19 -8.43
CA GLU A 152 10.57 7.64 -8.26
C GLU A 152 10.91 7.85 -6.77
N ASN A 153 11.25 9.08 -6.37
CA ASN A 153 11.50 9.47 -4.99
C ASN A 153 10.31 10.19 -4.34
N PHE A 154 9.10 10.05 -4.90
CA PHE A 154 7.87 10.61 -4.37
C PHE A 154 6.98 9.53 -3.75
N ILE A 155 6.30 9.91 -2.67
CA ILE A 155 5.09 9.23 -2.19
C ILE A 155 3.94 10.21 -2.29
N HIS A 156 2.91 9.82 -3.03
CA HIS A 156 1.67 10.57 -3.07
C HIS A 156 0.67 10.04 -2.05
N PHE A 157 -0.13 10.94 -1.50
CA PHE A 157 -1.37 10.61 -0.77
C PHE A 157 -2.56 11.41 -1.28
N ASP A 158 -3.67 10.71 -1.53
CA ASP A 158 -4.96 11.32 -1.86
C ASP A 158 -5.59 11.94 -0.59
N ALA A 159 -5.58 13.27 -0.52
CA ALA A 159 -6.06 14.04 0.63
C ALA A 159 -7.52 13.73 0.99
N MET A 160 -8.34 13.42 -0.01
CA MET A 160 -9.74 13.06 0.18
C MET A 160 -9.87 11.79 1.01
N ARG A 161 -9.09 10.76 0.68
CA ARG A 161 -9.05 9.50 1.40
C ARG A 161 -8.28 9.58 2.71
N MET A 162 -7.27 10.44 2.80
CA MET A 162 -6.55 10.69 4.06
C MET A 162 -7.51 11.10 5.17
N GLN A 163 -8.46 12.00 4.90
CA GLN A 163 -9.47 12.41 5.89
C GLN A 163 -10.31 11.22 6.40
N LYS A 164 -10.54 10.21 5.54
CA LYS A 164 -11.36 9.04 5.88
C LYS A 164 -10.58 8.00 6.70
N PHE A 165 -9.31 7.77 6.37
CA PHE A 165 -8.53 6.67 6.94
C PHE A 165 -7.58 7.08 8.07
N ILE A 166 -7.24 8.35 8.20
CA ILE A 166 -6.26 8.82 9.19
C ILE A 166 -6.99 9.49 10.37
N SER A 167 -7.21 8.72 11.43
CA SER A 167 -7.81 9.18 12.69
C SER A 167 -6.84 9.98 13.56
N ASP A 168 -5.59 9.54 13.68
CA ASP A 168 -4.61 10.01 14.66
C ASP A 168 -3.19 10.12 14.07
N GLU A 169 -2.23 10.54 14.90
CA GLU A 169 -0.83 10.73 14.49
C GLU A 169 -0.11 9.39 14.26
N ASP A 170 -0.41 8.37 15.07
CA ASP A 170 0.19 7.03 14.94
C ASP A 170 -0.20 6.39 13.60
N SER A 171 -1.47 6.49 13.22
CA SER A 171 -1.99 5.99 11.95
C SER A 171 -1.35 6.71 10.78
N LEU A 172 -1.16 8.03 10.86
CA LEU A 172 -0.44 8.81 9.85
C LEU A 172 1.00 8.31 9.68
N ILE A 173 1.72 8.14 10.80
CA ILE A 173 3.11 7.63 10.79
C ILE A 173 3.15 6.24 10.15
N ALA A 174 2.24 5.35 10.55
CA ALA A 174 2.18 3.98 10.04
C ALA A 174 1.95 3.97 8.53
N PHE A 175 0.95 4.70 8.01
CA PHE A 175 0.68 4.78 6.58
C PHE A 175 1.86 5.34 5.78
N ILE A 176 2.46 6.46 6.22
CA ILE A 176 3.60 7.04 5.50
C ILE A 176 4.77 6.07 5.48
N SER A 177 5.08 5.45 6.62
CA SER A 177 6.19 4.51 6.73
C SER A 177 5.94 3.26 5.87
N HIS A 178 4.70 2.76 5.86
CA HIS A 178 4.28 1.61 5.07
C HIS A 178 4.44 1.86 3.56
N GLU A 179 3.86 2.94 3.03
CA GLU A 179 3.96 3.25 1.60
C GLU A 179 5.41 3.57 1.18
N THR A 180 6.17 4.24 2.05
CA THR A 180 7.59 4.52 1.79
C THR A 180 8.43 3.25 1.81
N HIS A 181 8.09 2.29 2.68
CA HIS A 181 8.76 1.00 2.73
C HIS A 181 8.68 0.28 1.38
N HIS A 182 7.55 0.35 0.68
CA HIS A 182 7.39 -0.23 -0.66
C HIS A 182 8.35 0.38 -1.70
N VAL A 183 8.63 1.70 -1.66
CA VAL A 183 9.64 2.33 -2.53
C VAL A 183 11.00 1.67 -2.36
N LEU A 184 11.41 1.52 -1.09
CA LEU A 184 12.74 1.05 -0.75
C LEU A 184 12.86 -0.46 -0.93
N MET A 185 11.77 -1.20 -0.69
CA MET A 185 11.69 -2.63 -0.99
C MET A 185 11.77 -2.92 -2.48
N ASN A 186 11.18 -2.09 -3.36
CA ASN A 186 11.31 -2.26 -4.81
C ASN A 186 12.78 -2.24 -5.26
N ASN A 187 13.62 -1.41 -4.63
CA ASN A 187 15.06 -1.42 -4.91
C ASN A 187 15.71 -2.74 -4.52
N ILE A 188 15.36 -3.31 -3.35
CA ILE A 188 15.86 -4.62 -2.91
C ILE A 188 15.37 -5.72 -3.86
N PHE A 189 14.08 -5.73 -4.20
CA PHE A 189 13.48 -6.72 -5.10
C PHE A 189 14.10 -6.70 -6.50
N SER A 190 14.49 -5.54 -7.01
CA SER A 190 15.19 -5.42 -8.29
C SER A 190 16.54 -6.14 -8.34
N GLU A 191 17.14 -6.42 -7.17
CA GLU A 191 18.39 -7.17 -7.04
C GLU A 191 18.17 -8.69 -6.98
N ILE A 192 16.93 -9.14 -6.71
CA ILE A 192 16.60 -10.54 -6.48
C ILE A 192 16.44 -11.25 -7.82
N LYS A 193 17.12 -12.38 -7.99
CA LYS A 193 16.90 -13.30 -9.11
C LYS A 193 16.04 -14.45 -8.62
N PHE A 194 14.82 -14.55 -9.16
CA PHE A 194 13.96 -15.70 -8.93
C PHE A 194 14.39 -16.85 -9.81
N GLU A 195 14.93 -17.92 -9.20
CA GLU A 195 15.38 -19.11 -9.94
C GLU A 195 14.21 -20.06 -10.22
N SER A 196 13.12 -19.95 -9.46
CA SER A 196 11.90 -20.76 -9.61
C SER A 196 10.61 -19.97 -9.36
N PRO A 197 9.46 -20.45 -9.88
CA PRO A 197 8.14 -19.92 -9.53
C PRO A 197 7.84 -19.96 -8.03
N LEU A 198 8.39 -20.95 -7.31
CA LEU A 198 8.26 -21.05 -5.86
C LEU A 198 8.97 -19.91 -5.13
N ASP A 199 10.17 -19.55 -5.60
CA ASP A 199 10.93 -18.42 -5.05
C ASP A 199 10.13 -17.12 -5.18
N TYR A 200 9.53 -16.92 -6.35
CA TYR A 200 8.68 -15.77 -6.61
C TYR A 200 7.45 -15.79 -5.70
N PHE A 201 6.73 -16.92 -5.64
CA PHE A 201 5.53 -17.08 -4.81
C PHE A 201 5.79 -16.73 -3.35
N ILE A 202 6.81 -17.35 -2.73
CA ILE A 202 7.12 -17.13 -1.31
C ILE A 202 7.65 -15.73 -1.04
N THR A 203 8.47 -15.19 -1.94
CA THR A 203 9.03 -13.84 -1.75
C THR A 203 7.96 -12.77 -1.87
N SER A 204 6.91 -12.96 -2.67
CA SER A 204 5.79 -12.02 -2.81
C SER A 204 5.12 -11.67 -1.48
N PHE A 205 5.07 -12.61 -0.53
CA PHE A 205 4.52 -12.36 0.81
C PHE A 205 5.34 -11.34 1.62
N SER A 206 6.63 -11.14 1.30
CA SER A 206 7.46 -10.19 2.04
C SER A 206 7.11 -8.73 1.76
N PHE A 207 6.46 -8.43 0.64
CA PHE A 207 6.18 -7.05 0.23
C PHE A 207 5.26 -6.36 1.25
N GLU A 208 4.04 -6.87 1.39
CA GLU A 208 3.08 -6.36 2.37
C GLU A 208 3.38 -6.86 3.79
N GLY A 209 3.86 -8.10 3.93
CA GLY A 209 4.15 -8.71 5.23
C GLY A 209 5.18 -7.95 6.04
N LEU A 210 6.29 -7.52 5.42
CA LEU A 210 7.30 -6.71 6.10
C LEU A 210 6.80 -5.28 6.33
N ALA A 211 6.02 -4.74 5.39
CA ALA A 211 5.46 -3.41 5.55
C ALA A 211 4.59 -3.34 6.81
N VAL A 212 3.70 -4.30 7.03
CA VAL A 212 2.87 -4.35 8.25
C VAL A 212 3.67 -4.71 9.51
N LYS A 213 4.63 -5.63 9.42
CA LYS A 213 5.52 -5.99 10.55
C LYS A 213 6.24 -4.76 11.10
N PHE A 214 6.89 -3.99 10.21
CA PHE A 214 7.80 -2.93 10.62
C PHE A 214 7.13 -1.57 10.82
N ASN A 215 6.06 -1.28 10.06
CA ASN A 215 5.47 0.06 10.02
C ASN A 215 4.12 0.14 10.73
N ASN A 216 3.38 -0.97 10.79
CA ASN A 216 2.10 -1.07 11.49
C ASN A 216 2.23 -1.77 12.85
N ASN A 217 3.44 -2.22 13.22
CA ASN A 217 3.71 -3.01 14.43
C ASN A 217 2.77 -4.22 14.52
N ALA A 218 2.57 -4.89 13.38
CA ALA A 218 1.65 -6.01 13.26
C ALA A 218 2.08 -7.18 14.16
N THR A 219 1.11 -7.80 14.82
CA THR A 219 1.28 -9.07 15.53
C THR A 219 0.58 -10.18 14.77
N GLY A 220 1.07 -11.40 14.94
CA GLY A 220 0.49 -12.60 14.36
C GLY A 220 0.33 -13.72 15.39
N THR A 221 -0.09 -14.88 14.88
CA THR A 221 -0.14 -16.15 15.61
C THR A 221 1.27 -16.67 15.93
N LEU A 222 2.20 -16.59 14.99
CA LEU A 222 3.61 -17.00 15.19
C LEU A 222 4.51 -15.80 15.44
N SER A 223 4.31 -14.72 14.68
CA SER A 223 5.13 -13.52 14.77
C SER A 223 4.72 -12.61 15.93
N LYS A 224 5.71 -11.99 16.56
CA LYS A 224 5.54 -11.12 17.73
C LYS A 224 5.52 -9.65 17.32
N VAL A 225 5.02 -8.79 18.21
CA VAL A 225 5.20 -7.35 18.04
C VAL A 225 6.68 -6.97 18.05
N MET A 226 7.07 -6.04 17.18
CA MET A 226 8.44 -5.54 17.12
C MET A 226 8.71 -4.53 18.23
N TYR A 227 7.71 -3.70 18.55
CA TYR A 227 7.81 -2.63 19.54
C TYR A 227 6.78 -2.86 20.65
N PRO A 228 7.13 -3.53 21.75
CA PRO A 228 6.20 -3.85 22.84
C PRO A 228 5.58 -2.64 23.53
N ASP A 229 6.27 -1.50 23.50
CA ASP A 229 5.83 -0.24 24.12
C ASP A 229 5.00 0.64 23.16
N ARG A 230 4.71 0.17 21.95
CA ARG A 230 3.87 0.88 20.96
C ARG A 230 2.55 0.15 20.75
N ASN A 231 1.56 0.90 20.28
CA ASN A 231 0.29 0.32 19.83
C ASN A 231 0.55 -0.78 18.79
N VAL A 232 -0.25 -1.84 18.85
CA VAL A 232 -0.16 -2.99 17.95
C VAL A 232 -1.16 -2.82 16.81
N ASN A 233 -0.85 -3.39 15.65
CA ASN A 233 -1.75 -3.37 14.47
C ASN A 233 -2.25 -1.96 14.10
N VAL A 234 -1.38 -0.94 14.25
CA VAL A 234 -1.73 0.46 13.98
C VAL A 234 -2.09 0.63 12.52
N ALA A 235 -3.17 1.36 12.24
CA ALA A 235 -3.70 1.56 10.88
C ALA A 235 -4.09 0.26 10.14
N LEU A 236 -4.21 -0.87 10.85
CA LEU A 236 -4.82 -2.08 10.34
C LEU A 236 -6.28 -2.14 10.78
N ASP A 237 -7.13 -2.73 9.95
CA ASP A 237 -8.54 -2.91 10.27
C ASP A 237 -8.69 -4.06 11.25
N GLY A 238 -9.19 -3.78 12.46
CA GLY A 238 -9.27 -4.75 13.55
C GLY A 238 -10.13 -5.96 13.19
N ASP A 239 -11.33 -5.73 12.65
CA ASP A 239 -12.24 -6.82 12.25
C ASP A 239 -11.58 -7.73 11.19
N THR A 240 -10.86 -7.16 10.22
CA THR A 240 -10.10 -7.93 9.24
C THR A 240 -8.97 -8.71 9.88
N TRP A 241 -8.21 -8.08 10.79
CA TRP A 241 -7.05 -8.71 11.41
C TRP A 241 -7.45 -9.89 12.29
N ASP A 242 -8.50 -9.72 13.10
CA ASP A 242 -9.09 -10.77 13.93
C ASP A 242 -9.60 -11.93 13.06
N PHE A 243 -10.27 -11.62 11.93
CA PHE A 243 -10.71 -12.63 10.97
C PHE A 243 -9.54 -13.44 10.41
N LEU A 244 -8.42 -12.79 10.08
CA LEU A 244 -7.24 -13.47 9.53
C LEU A 244 -6.52 -14.31 10.61
N GLU A 245 -6.47 -13.84 11.85
CA GLU A 245 -5.93 -14.60 12.98
C GLU A 245 -6.75 -15.87 13.25
N ASP A 246 -8.08 -15.76 13.29
CA ASP A 246 -8.97 -16.91 13.49
C ASP A 246 -8.85 -17.97 12.38
N ASP A 247 -8.55 -17.55 11.15
CA ASP A 247 -8.42 -18.44 9.98
C ASP A 247 -6.96 -18.92 9.74
N PHE A 248 -6.01 -18.57 10.61
CA PHE A 248 -4.58 -18.79 10.41
C PHE A 248 -4.22 -20.25 10.05
N GLU A 249 -4.75 -21.23 10.80
CA GLU A 249 -4.45 -22.65 10.56
C GLU A 249 -4.92 -23.12 9.17
N PHE A 250 -6.02 -22.56 8.66
CA PHE A 250 -6.53 -22.86 7.32
C PHE A 250 -5.68 -22.18 6.25
N MET A 251 -5.31 -20.92 6.45
CA MET A 251 -4.39 -20.22 5.55
C MET A 251 -3.03 -20.92 5.49
N MET A 252 -2.50 -21.39 6.61
CA MET A 252 -1.24 -22.15 6.67
C MET A 252 -1.36 -23.47 5.90
N LYS A 253 -2.49 -24.18 6.03
CA LYS A 253 -2.76 -25.38 5.21
C LYS A 253 -2.85 -25.04 3.72
N HIS A 254 -3.49 -23.93 3.36
CA HIS A 254 -3.58 -23.47 1.97
C HIS A 254 -2.19 -23.17 1.40
N LEU A 255 -1.36 -22.45 2.15
CA LEU A 255 0.02 -22.12 1.77
C LEU A 255 0.84 -23.39 1.49
N LYS A 256 0.77 -24.40 2.36
CA LYS A 256 1.46 -25.69 2.14
C LYS A 256 1.00 -26.39 0.87
N ASN A 257 -0.31 -26.35 0.59
CA ASN A 257 -0.86 -26.94 -0.63
C ASN A 257 -0.38 -26.20 -1.87
N ASP A 258 -0.36 -24.87 -1.86
CA ASP A 258 0.15 -24.06 -2.97
C ASP A 258 1.64 -24.34 -3.21
N ILE A 259 2.46 -24.34 -2.15
CA ILE A 259 3.90 -24.68 -2.25
C ILE A 259 4.08 -26.06 -2.88
N LYS A 260 3.32 -27.06 -2.42
CA LYS A 260 3.40 -28.42 -2.95
C LYS A 260 3.00 -28.46 -4.43
N ARG A 261 1.88 -27.84 -4.80
CA ARG A 261 1.42 -27.78 -6.19
C ARG A 261 2.44 -27.11 -7.09
N ILE A 262 3.01 -25.98 -6.67
CA ILE A 262 4.03 -25.27 -7.43
C ILE A 262 5.25 -26.16 -7.69
N LYS A 263 5.70 -26.93 -6.69
CA LYS A 263 6.83 -27.86 -6.83
C LYS A 263 6.52 -29.07 -7.71
N ASP A 264 5.33 -29.64 -7.57
CA ASP A 264 4.98 -30.94 -8.16
C ASP A 264 4.38 -30.82 -9.56
N GLU A 265 3.74 -29.70 -9.90
CA GLU A 265 2.88 -29.56 -11.10
C GLU A 265 3.49 -28.71 -12.23
N ASN A 266 4.79 -28.37 -12.20
CA ASN A 266 5.45 -27.50 -13.20
C ASN A 266 4.69 -26.17 -13.44
N ILE A 267 4.19 -25.55 -12.37
CA ILE A 267 3.45 -24.28 -12.40
C ILE A 267 4.35 -23.16 -12.93
N SER A 268 3.84 -22.32 -13.84
CA SER A 268 4.59 -21.19 -14.40
C SER A 268 4.56 -19.95 -13.49
N MET A 269 5.37 -18.93 -13.80
CA MET A 269 5.31 -17.64 -13.09
C MET A 269 3.94 -16.96 -13.23
N GLU A 270 3.31 -17.08 -14.39
CA GLU A 270 1.97 -16.53 -14.65
C GLU A 270 0.91 -17.23 -13.79
N ASP A 271 0.99 -18.56 -13.68
CA ASP A 271 0.09 -19.34 -12.84
C ASP A 271 0.25 -18.98 -11.35
N VAL A 272 1.49 -18.73 -10.89
CA VAL A 272 1.74 -18.23 -9.53
C VAL A 272 1.06 -16.89 -9.30
N GLN A 273 1.12 -15.96 -10.26
CA GLN A 273 0.43 -14.68 -10.15
C GLN A 273 -1.09 -14.87 -10.04
N ASN A 274 -1.65 -15.84 -10.75
CA ASN A 274 -3.07 -16.20 -10.64
C ASN A 274 -3.40 -16.75 -9.24
N PHE A 275 -2.56 -17.64 -8.67
CA PHE A 275 -2.76 -18.13 -7.30
C PHE A 275 -2.76 -17.01 -6.27
N LEU A 276 -1.81 -16.07 -6.41
CA LEU A 276 -1.75 -14.87 -5.56
C LEU A 276 -3.05 -14.06 -5.68
N ASN A 277 -3.53 -13.82 -6.89
CA ASN A 277 -4.72 -13.01 -7.12
C ASN A 277 -6.01 -13.68 -6.62
N GLU A 278 -6.17 -14.99 -6.84
CA GLU A 278 -7.42 -15.73 -6.57
C GLU A 278 -7.70 -15.94 -5.08
N TYR A 279 -6.68 -16.19 -4.26
CA TYR A 279 -6.85 -16.46 -2.83
C TYR A 279 -6.19 -15.42 -1.94
N TRP A 280 -4.92 -15.11 -2.23
CA TRP A 280 -4.07 -14.33 -1.33
C TRP A 280 -4.32 -12.83 -1.38
N MET A 281 -4.80 -12.31 -2.51
CA MET A 281 -5.04 -10.89 -2.79
C MET A 281 -6.52 -10.58 -3.13
N THR A 282 -7.44 -11.48 -2.76
CA THR A 282 -8.88 -11.28 -2.99
C THR A 282 -9.55 -10.61 -1.78
N PRO A 283 -10.28 -9.48 -1.98
CA PRO A 283 -10.97 -8.77 -0.89
C PRO A 283 -12.20 -9.49 -0.35
N ASN A 284 -12.85 -10.35 -1.14
CA ASN A 284 -14.00 -11.13 -0.68
C ASN A 284 -13.51 -12.47 -0.10
N ALA A 285 -13.41 -12.53 1.22
CA ALA A 285 -12.89 -13.67 1.93
C ALA A 285 -14.01 -14.47 2.59
N ILE A 286 -13.96 -15.79 2.43
CA ILE A 286 -14.76 -16.72 3.23
C ILE A 286 -13.84 -17.34 4.26
N SER A 287 -14.21 -17.28 5.54
CA SER A 287 -13.50 -18.01 6.60
C SER A 287 -13.74 -19.49 6.42
N GLU A 288 -12.67 -20.27 6.33
CA GLU A 288 -12.76 -21.72 6.27
C GLU A 288 -13.13 -22.33 7.64
N ALA A 289 -12.83 -21.63 8.73
CA ALA A 289 -13.22 -22.03 10.08
C ALA A 289 -14.73 -21.92 10.34
N THR A 290 -15.37 -20.84 9.85
CA THR A 290 -16.74 -20.47 10.23
C THR A 290 -17.74 -20.43 9.08
N GLY A 291 -17.25 -20.42 7.83
CA GLY A 291 -18.08 -20.18 6.63
C GLY A 291 -18.55 -18.73 6.48
N LYS A 292 -18.14 -17.80 7.36
CA LYS A 292 -18.52 -16.39 7.31
C LYS A 292 -17.82 -15.69 6.15
N THR A 293 -18.59 -14.96 5.35
CA THR A 293 -18.04 -14.08 4.30
C THR A 293 -17.76 -12.69 4.87
N MET A 294 -16.62 -12.11 4.50
CA MET A 294 -16.20 -10.76 4.86
C MET A 294 -15.52 -10.08 3.67
N ASN A 295 -15.79 -8.79 3.49
CA ASN A 295 -14.98 -7.95 2.63
C ASN A 295 -13.81 -7.42 3.46
N ILE A 296 -12.64 -8.05 3.34
CA ILE A 296 -11.44 -7.71 4.09
C ILE A 296 -10.74 -6.48 3.49
N LEU A 297 -10.22 -5.61 4.36
CA LEU A 297 -9.48 -4.40 3.94
C LEU A 297 -7.98 -4.64 3.78
N HIS A 298 -7.48 -5.71 4.39
CA HIS A 298 -6.10 -6.19 4.29
C HIS A 298 -6.15 -7.61 3.77
N TYR A 299 -5.47 -7.92 2.67
CA TYR A 299 -5.54 -9.25 2.09
C TYR A 299 -4.82 -10.30 2.96
N ARG A 300 -5.13 -11.58 2.76
CA ARG A 300 -4.46 -12.70 3.44
C ARG A 300 -2.95 -12.65 3.31
N LEU A 301 -2.45 -12.16 2.18
CA LEU A 301 -1.03 -11.96 1.91
C LEU A 301 -0.34 -11.08 2.96
N TYR A 302 -1.01 -10.04 3.47
CA TYR A 302 -0.46 -9.13 4.49
C TYR A 302 -0.19 -9.90 5.78
N TYR A 303 -1.20 -10.61 6.28
CA TYR A 303 -1.12 -11.37 7.51
C TYR A 303 -0.14 -12.53 7.37
N MET A 304 -0.26 -13.36 6.32
CA MET A 304 0.63 -14.50 6.11
C MET A 304 2.08 -14.07 5.86
N GLY A 305 2.29 -12.94 5.20
CA GLY A 305 3.62 -12.34 5.05
C GLY A 305 4.22 -11.90 6.39
N ASN A 306 3.42 -11.31 7.26
CA ASN A 306 3.82 -10.99 8.63
C ASN A 306 4.14 -12.27 9.43
N GLU A 307 3.40 -13.36 9.24
CA GLU A 307 3.73 -14.65 9.87
C GLU A 307 5.08 -15.19 9.42
N ILE A 308 5.30 -15.29 8.10
CA ILE A 308 6.52 -15.88 7.55
C ILE A 308 7.72 -15.01 7.92
N PHE A 309 7.72 -13.76 7.44
CA PHE A 309 8.90 -12.90 7.53
C PHE A 309 9.03 -12.23 8.89
N GLY A 310 7.93 -12.00 9.60
CA GLY A 310 7.96 -11.55 10.99
C GLY A 310 8.56 -12.61 11.91
N THR A 311 8.25 -13.90 11.73
CA THR A 311 8.86 -14.99 12.50
C THR A 311 10.36 -15.12 12.21
N LEU A 312 10.75 -15.03 10.92
CA LEU A 312 12.17 -15.00 10.53
C LEU A 312 12.91 -13.82 11.16
N TYR A 313 12.28 -12.63 11.18
CA TYR A 313 12.81 -11.46 11.87
C TYR A 313 12.95 -11.70 13.38
N ASP A 314 11.92 -12.24 14.03
CA ASP A 314 11.91 -12.43 15.48
C ASP A 314 13.00 -13.40 15.95
N TYR A 315 13.34 -14.39 15.12
CA TYR A 315 14.38 -15.37 15.45
C TYR A 315 15.78 -14.92 15.02
N TYR A 316 15.95 -14.48 13.76
CA TYR A 316 17.27 -14.21 13.18
C TYR A 316 17.68 -12.73 13.23
N GLY A 317 16.74 -11.81 13.43
CA GLY A 317 16.96 -10.38 13.36
C GLY A 317 17.08 -9.82 11.95
N LYS A 318 17.17 -8.49 11.87
CA LYS A 318 17.11 -7.71 10.62
C LYS A 318 18.16 -8.11 9.59
N GLU A 319 19.42 -8.23 10.01
CA GLU A 319 20.53 -8.45 9.06
C GLU A 319 20.38 -9.78 8.31
N GLU A 320 20.08 -10.85 9.04
CA GLU A 320 19.92 -12.18 8.47
C GLU A 320 18.62 -12.29 7.66
N LEU A 321 17.51 -11.68 8.12
CA LEU A 321 16.27 -11.59 7.35
C LEU A 321 16.52 -11.07 5.92
N PHE A 322 17.27 -9.98 5.78
CA PHE A 322 17.57 -9.40 4.46
C PHE A 322 18.61 -10.18 3.64
N LYS A 323 19.36 -11.10 4.25
CA LYS A 323 20.15 -12.11 3.52
C LYS A 323 19.25 -13.23 2.99
N ILE A 324 18.29 -13.67 3.81
CA ILE A 324 17.30 -14.69 3.45
C ILE A 324 16.41 -14.19 2.30
N ILE A 325 15.90 -12.96 2.36
CA ILE A 325 15.08 -12.37 1.29
C ILE A 325 15.85 -12.31 -0.05
N ARG A 326 17.15 -11.95 -0.01
CA ARG A 326 18.00 -11.94 -1.21
C ARG A 326 18.40 -13.33 -1.71
N ASN A 327 18.09 -14.37 -0.96
CA ASN A 327 18.24 -15.76 -1.36
C ASN A 327 16.92 -16.52 -1.18
N PRO A 328 15.92 -16.28 -2.05
CA PRO A 328 14.57 -16.83 -1.91
C PRO A 328 14.51 -18.35 -1.67
N SER A 329 15.41 -19.10 -2.30
CA SER A 329 15.50 -20.56 -2.18
C SER A 329 15.68 -21.06 -0.74
N SER A 330 16.21 -20.22 0.13
CA SER A 330 16.44 -20.53 1.55
C SER A 330 15.27 -20.21 2.47
N ILE A 331 14.25 -19.47 2.01
CA ILE A 331 13.18 -18.95 2.87
C ILE A 331 12.44 -20.10 3.58
N ILE A 332 12.04 -21.14 2.83
CA ILE A 332 11.28 -22.26 3.39
C ILE A 332 12.12 -23.03 4.42
N GLU A 333 13.37 -23.36 4.09
CA GLU A 333 14.26 -24.08 5.02
C GLU A 333 14.46 -23.29 6.32
N LYS A 334 14.73 -21.99 6.19
CA LYS A 334 14.94 -21.09 7.33
C LYS A 334 13.69 -20.93 8.18
N PHE A 335 12.51 -20.88 7.56
CA PHE A 335 11.24 -20.79 8.27
C PHE A 335 10.94 -22.08 9.03
N ASN A 336 11.12 -23.25 8.39
CA ASN A 336 10.94 -24.55 9.04
C ASN A 336 11.91 -24.73 10.22
N ALA A 337 13.15 -24.24 10.10
CA ALA A 337 14.15 -24.35 11.15
C ALA A 337 13.81 -23.59 12.46
N VAL A 338 12.87 -22.64 12.40
CA VAL A 338 12.50 -21.78 13.54
C VAL A 338 11.04 -21.94 13.97
N THR A 339 10.32 -22.88 13.35
CA THR A 339 8.90 -23.15 13.64
C THR A 339 8.67 -24.61 14.02
N ASP A 340 7.57 -24.85 14.74
CA ASP A 340 7.13 -26.20 15.08
C ASP A 340 6.84 -27.02 13.81
N GLU A 341 7.02 -28.34 13.88
CA GLU A 341 6.80 -29.28 12.77
C GLU A 341 5.41 -29.14 12.12
N LYS A 342 4.37 -28.85 12.92
CA LYS A 342 3.02 -28.60 12.42
C LYS A 342 2.92 -27.39 11.47
N TYR A 343 3.88 -26.47 11.50
CA TYR A 343 3.95 -25.28 10.66
C TYR A 343 4.98 -25.38 9.53
N HIS A 344 5.72 -26.48 9.43
CA HIS A 344 6.68 -26.66 8.34
C HIS A 344 5.99 -26.60 6.98
N LEU A 345 6.57 -25.83 6.07
CA LEU A 345 6.03 -25.55 4.74
C LEU A 345 6.31 -26.68 3.74
N LEU A 346 7.17 -27.64 4.10
CA LEU A 346 7.56 -28.81 3.31
C LEU A 346 7.73 -30.03 4.20
#